data_AF-A0A830FI14-F1
#
_entry.id   AF-A0A830FI14-F1
#
_cell.length_a   1.000
_cell.length_b   1.000
_cell.length_c   1.000
_cell.angle_alpha   90.00
_cell.angle_beta   90.00
_cell.angle_gamma   90.00
#
_symmetry.space_group_name_H-M   'P 1'
#
loop_
_entity.id
_entity.type
_entity.pdbx_description
1 polymer ?
#
loop_
_entity_poly.entity_id
_entity_poly.type
_entity_poly.pdbx_seq_one_letter_code
_entity_poly.pdbx_strand_id
1 'polypeptide(L)'
;MHVTPAPSTDDVPFNEPVTVTLDAGQQGTISFEPKQRSTQFVLPICAVTKQPNTTYEVRTDGENVYGPAGVPPTDIDDLAVTFVPARRFERSLKVVISNVSNSTHTYHVQPVGYEVA
;
A
#
# COMPACT_ATOMS: atom_id res chain seq x y z
N MET A 1 -3.74 21.78 -8.76
CA MET A 1 -2.81 20.76 -8.24
C MET A 1 -3.02 19.53 -9.12
N HIS A 2 -2.06 19.14 -9.94
CA HIS A 2 -2.20 17.97 -10.82
C HIS A 2 -1.82 16.74 -9.99
N VAL A 3 -2.81 16.19 -9.30
CA VAL A 3 -2.66 15.07 -8.37
C VAL A 3 -2.82 13.79 -9.17
N THR A 4 -1.70 13.16 -9.51
CA THR A 4 -1.62 11.93 -10.33
C THR A 4 -2.04 12.15 -11.79
N PRO A 5 -1.25 11.72 -12.80
CA PRO A 5 -1.73 11.76 -14.18
C PRO A 5 -3.01 10.91 -14.30
N ALA A 6 -3.96 11.37 -15.11
CA ALA A 6 -5.16 10.59 -15.36
C ALA A 6 -4.76 9.27 -16.06
N PRO A 7 -5.34 8.12 -15.67
CA PRO A 7 -5.11 6.87 -16.38
C PRO A 7 -5.63 6.96 -17.82
N SER A 8 -4.97 6.23 -18.72
CA SER A 8 -5.46 5.95 -20.08
C SER A 8 -6.66 4.99 -20.02
N THR A 9 -7.41 4.90 -21.12
CA THR A 9 -8.49 3.91 -21.27
C THR A 9 -7.98 2.47 -21.29
N ASP A 10 -6.70 2.28 -21.63
CA ASP A 10 -6.07 0.97 -21.74
C ASP A 10 -5.40 0.54 -20.43
N ASP A 11 -5.22 1.46 -19.47
CA ASP A 11 -4.60 1.18 -18.18
C ASP A 11 -5.46 0.22 -17.34
N VAL A 12 -4.80 -0.71 -16.65
CA VAL A 12 -5.50 -1.74 -15.85
C VAL A 12 -5.62 -1.26 -14.40
N PRO A 13 -6.83 -1.20 -13.82
CA PRO A 13 -6.99 -0.74 -12.45
C PRO A 13 -6.40 -1.75 -11.44
N PHE A 14 -5.79 -1.21 -10.40
CA PHE A 14 -5.28 -1.96 -9.27
C PHE A 14 -5.94 -1.46 -7.98
N ASN A 15 -6.81 -2.28 -7.40
CA ASN A 15 -7.67 -1.92 -6.26
C ASN A 15 -8.16 -3.19 -5.51
N GLU A 16 -7.25 -4.10 -5.18
CA GLU A 16 -7.63 -5.36 -4.50
C GLU A 16 -7.23 -5.30 -3.03
N PRO A 17 -8.20 -5.28 -2.08
CA PRO A 17 -7.88 -5.28 -0.67
C PRO A 17 -7.44 -6.66 -0.18
N VAL A 18 -6.48 -6.69 0.74
CA VAL A 18 -6.03 -7.89 1.44
C VAL A 18 -6.27 -7.71 2.93
N THR A 19 -6.73 -8.77 3.59
CA THR A 19 -6.92 -8.79 5.05
C THR A 19 -5.90 -9.73 5.67
N VAL A 20 -5.25 -9.29 6.75
CA VAL A 20 -4.34 -10.11 7.55
C VAL A 20 -4.61 -9.91 9.03
N THR A 21 -4.50 -10.99 9.80
CA THR A 21 -4.50 -10.95 11.26
C THR A 21 -3.09 -11.21 11.75
N LEU A 22 -2.58 -10.34 12.61
CA LEU A 22 -1.25 -10.46 13.22
C LEU A 22 -1.40 -10.56 14.73
N ASP A 23 -0.78 -11.60 15.30
CA ASP A 23 -0.68 -11.77 16.74
C ASP A 23 0.20 -10.68 17.38
N ALA A 24 0.16 -10.61 18.72
CA ALA A 24 1.01 -9.72 19.49
C ALA A 24 2.49 -9.92 19.16
N GLY A 25 3.21 -8.83 18.87
CA GLY A 25 4.62 -8.85 18.47
C GLY A 25 4.90 -9.33 17.05
N GLN A 26 3.88 -9.74 16.28
CA GLN A 26 4.08 -10.29 14.94
C GLN A 26 4.26 -9.19 13.87
N GLN A 27 5.10 -9.50 12.88
CA GLN A 27 5.22 -8.72 11.65
C GLN A 27 4.64 -9.51 10.47
N GLY A 28 3.83 -8.84 9.66
CA GLY A 28 3.33 -9.32 8.37
C GLY A 28 3.94 -8.54 7.21
N THR A 29 4.09 -9.20 6.06
CA THR A 29 4.43 -8.54 4.79
C THR A 29 3.43 -8.95 3.74
N ILE A 30 2.64 -8.00 3.27
CA ILE A 30 1.69 -8.19 2.19
C ILE A 30 2.41 -7.78 0.90
N SER A 31 2.47 -8.69 -0.07
CA SER A 31 3.11 -8.43 -1.36
C SER A 31 2.04 -8.36 -2.45
N PHE A 32 2.15 -7.36 -3.29
CA PHE A 32 1.35 -7.20 -4.50
C PHE A 32 2.30 -7.25 -5.69
N GLU A 33 1.96 -8.12 -6.63
CA GLU A 33 2.74 -8.35 -7.85
C GLU A 33 1.91 -7.95 -9.07
N PRO A 34 2.58 -7.48 -10.13
CA PRO A 34 1.92 -7.13 -11.37
C PRO A 34 1.18 -8.30 -11.99
N LYS A 35 -0.02 -8.03 -12.53
CA LYS A 35 -0.70 -9.03 -13.36
C LYS A 35 -0.14 -9.03 -14.78
N GLN A 36 0.34 -7.88 -15.27
CA GLN A 36 1.01 -7.77 -16.57
C GLN A 36 2.53 -7.71 -16.39
N ARG A 37 3.27 -8.45 -17.23
CA ARG A 37 4.74 -8.62 -17.08
C ARG A 37 5.58 -7.43 -17.57
N SER A 38 5.01 -6.43 -18.22
CA SER A 38 5.75 -5.39 -18.95
C SER A 38 5.33 -3.95 -18.66
N THR A 39 4.66 -3.70 -17.54
CA THR A 39 3.98 -2.43 -17.27
C THR A 39 4.53 -1.74 -16.01
N GLN A 40 4.47 -0.41 -15.99
CA GLN A 40 4.79 0.41 -14.83
C GLN A 40 3.52 0.65 -14.00
N PHE A 41 3.62 0.60 -12.68
CA PHE A 41 2.54 0.92 -11.76
C PHE A 41 2.52 2.40 -11.44
N VAL A 42 1.33 2.95 -11.28
CA VAL A 42 1.12 4.27 -10.67
C VAL A 42 0.28 4.10 -9.41
N LEU A 43 0.85 4.45 -8.26
CA LEU A 43 0.24 4.25 -6.94
C LEU A 43 0.09 5.59 -6.20
N PRO A 44 -1.07 6.25 -6.32
CA PRO A 44 -1.39 7.45 -5.55
C PRO A 44 -1.80 7.17 -4.10
N ILE A 45 -2.41 6.02 -3.83
CA ILE A 45 -3.05 5.71 -2.55
C ILE A 45 -2.57 4.34 -2.07
N CYS A 46 -2.18 4.25 -0.80
CA CYS A 46 -1.98 2.99 -0.10
C CYS A 46 -2.63 3.09 1.28
N ALA A 47 -3.79 2.50 1.43
CA ALA A 47 -4.57 2.56 2.65
C ALA A 47 -4.35 1.31 3.52
N VAL A 48 -4.29 1.51 4.84
CA VAL A 48 -4.22 0.43 5.81
C VAL A 48 -5.04 0.79 7.04
N THR A 49 -5.77 -0.16 7.63
CA THR A 49 -6.43 0.02 8.93
C THR A 49 -5.44 0.53 9.98
N LYS A 50 -5.71 1.69 10.56
CA LYS A 50 -4.95 2.22 11.68
C LYS A 50 -5.26 1.45 12.96
N GLN A 51 -4.21 0.98 13.63
CA GLN A 51 -4.27 0.32 14.93
C GLN A 51 -3.26 0.97 15.89
N PRO A 52 -3.56 1.03 17.20
CA PRO A 52 -2.59 1.48 18.18
C PRO A 52 -1.38 0.53 18.22
N ASN A 53 -0.22 1.06 18.59
CA ASN A 53 1.01 0.27 18.78
C ASN A 53 1.33 -0.62 17.57
N THR A 54 1.23 -0.05 16.36
CA THR A 54 1.58 -0.71 15.10
C THR A 54 2.50 0.20 14.30
N THR A 55 3.47 -0.38 13.60
CA THR A 55 4.28 0.35 12.60
C THR A 55 3.95 -0.11 11.19
N TYR A 56 3.94 0.84 10.26
CA TYR A 56 3.61 0.63 8.85
C TYR A 56 4.78 1.07 7.99
N GLU A 57 5.15 0.25 7.02
CA GLU A 57 6.14 0.57 6.00
C GLU A 57 5.61 0.17 4.63
N VAL A 58 5.85 1.00 3.61
CA VAL A 58 5.54 0.67 2.22
C VAL A 58 6.83 0.67 1.43
N ARG A 59 7.09 -0.43 0.72
CA ARG A 59 8.24 -0.59 -0.15
C ARG A 59 7.80 -0.82 -1.59
N THR A 60 8.49 -0.19 -2.52
CA THR A 60 8.32 -0.43 -3.95
C THR A 60 9.65 -0.85 -4.55
N ASP A 61 9.68 -1.95 -5.28
CA ASP A 61 10.90 -2.49 -5.91
C ASP A 61 12.10 -2.70 -4.95
N GLY A 62 11.80 -2.92 -3.67
CA GLY A 62 12.77 -3.07 -2.59
C GLY A 62 13.14 -1.76 -1.88
N GLU A 63 12.76 -0.61 -2.42
CA GLU A 63 13.00 0.69 -1.82
C GLU A 63 11.88 1.07 -0.85
N ASN A 64 12.24 1.59 0.31
CA ASN A 64 11.26 2.11 1.27
C ASN A 64 10.76 3.49 0.81
N VAL A 65 9.46 3.60 0.56
CA VAL A 65 8.80 4.82 0.08
C VAL A 65 7.91 5.49 1.12
N TYR A 66 7.65 4.80 2.23
CA TYR A 66 6.90 5.31 3.37
C TYR A 66 7.25 4.55 4.64
N GLY A 67 7.40 5.28 5.74
CA GLY A 67 7.64 4.68 7.05
C GLY A 67 9.09 4.23 7.25
N PRO A 68 9.38 3.40 8.26
CA PRO A 68 8.44 2.91 9.26
C PRO A 68 7.78 4.07 10.03
N ALA A 69 6.46 4.04 10.17
CA ALA A 69 5.69 5.08 10.86
C ALA A 69 4.59 4.47 11.73
N GLY A 70 4.23 5.13 12.84
CA GLY A 70 3.15 4.69 13.75
C GLY A 70 1.74 4.99 13.25
N VAL A 71 1.61 5.54 12.05
CA VAL A 71 0.36 5.80 11.34
C VAL A 71 0.51 5.26 9.91
N PRO A 72 -0.56 4.78 9.27
CA PRO A 72 -0.52 4.38 7.86
C PRO A 72 -0.48 5.62 6.96
N PRO A 73 -0.17 5.47 5.65
CA PRO A 73 -0.23 6.59 4.71
C PRO A 73 -1.61 7.26 4.72
N THR A 74 -2.67 6.45 4.61
CA THR A 74 -4.07 6.82 4.83
C THR A 74 -4.83 5.64 5.41
N ASP A 75 -6.01 5.88 5.97
CA ASP A 75 -6.87 4.85 6.53
C ASP A 75 -7.79 4.23 5.44
N ILE A 76 -8.27 3.01 5.69
CA ILE A 76 -9.14 2.26 4.77
C ILE A 76 -10.50 2.94 4.56
N ASP A 77 -10.97 3.68 5.56
CA ASP A 77 -12.26 4.38 5.49
C ASP A 77 -12.15 5.76 4.80
N ASP A 78 -10.94 6.30 4.68
CA ASP A 78 -10.66 7.60 4.03
C ASP A 78 -10.30 7.45 2.54
N LEU A 79 -9.41 6.50 2.20
CA LEU A 79 -8.83 6.30 0.87
C LEU A 79 -8.29 7.60 0.22
N ALA A 80 -7.72 8.49 1.03
CA ALA A 80 -7.20 9.77 0.55
C ALA A 80 -5.90 9.60 -0.24
N VAL A 81 -5.65 10.49 -1.22
CA VAL A 81 -4.38 10.51 -1.94
C VAL A 81 -3.24 10.94 -1.02
N THR A 82 -2.20 10.11 -0.90
CA THR A 82 -1.08 10.31 0.03
C THR A 82 0.25 10.47 -0.65
N PHE A 83 0.41 9.91 -1.85
CA PHE A 83 1.63 10.03 -2.62
C PHE A 83 1.44 11.09 -3.70
N VAL A 84 2.01 12.28 -3.44
CA VAL A 84 2.01 13.40 -4.39
C VAL A 84 3.45 13.88 -4.59
N PRO A 85 4.08 13.63 -5.76
CA PRO A 85 3.55 12.87 -6.89
C PRO A 85 3.33 11.38 -6.56
N ALA A 86 2.46 10.72 -7.33
CA ALA A 86 2.18 9.29 -7.17
C ALA A 86 3.47 8.45 -7.31
N ARG A 87 3.57 7.37 -6.54
CA ARG A 87 4.71 6.45 -6.65
C ARG A 87 4.63 5.66 -7.94
N ARG A 88 5.77 5.41 -8.55
CA ARG A 88 5.93 4.58 -9.73
C ARG A 88 6.90 3.46 -9.46
N PHE A 89 6.57 2.25 -9.89
CA PHE A 89 7.38 1.05 -9.70
C PHE A 89 7.05 -0.01 -10.74
N GLU A 90 7.88 -1.03 -10.88
CA GLU A 90 7.79 -1.99 -11.99
C GLU A 90 7.54 -3.42 -11.52
N ARG A 91 8.10 -3.81 -10.37
CA ARG A 91 8.23 -5.24 -10.00
C ARG A 91 7.39 -5.63 -8.81
N SER A 92 7.35 -4.81 -7.76
CA SER A 92 6.65 -5.19 -6.53
C SER A 92 6.27 -4.01 -5.66
N LEU A 93 5.11 -4.14 -5.02
CA LEU A 93 4.70 -3.36 -3.86
C LEU A 93 4.64 -4.27 -2.64
N LYS A 94 5.28 -3.85 -1.55
CA LYS A 94 5.21 -4.55 -0.27
C LYS A 94 4.72 -3.61 0.82
N VAL A 95 3.74 -4.04 1.58
CA VAL A 95 3.27 -3.35 2.78
C VAL A 95 3.69 -4.20 3.97
N VAL A 96 4.58 -3.65 4.80
CA VAL A 96 5.06 -4.29 6.02
C VAL A 96 4.32 -3.68 7.20
N ILE A 97 3.74 -4.54 8.02
CA ILE A 97 2.97 -4.14 9.21
C ILE A 97 3.56 -4.89 10.38
N SER A 98 3.98 -4.18 11.43
CA SER A 98 4.50 -4.77 12.66
C SER A 98 3.58 -4.41 13.82
N ASN A 99 2.89 -5.41 14.35
CA ASN A 99 2.06 -5.27 15.54
C ASN A 99 2.97 -5.33 16.78
N VAL A 100 3.37 -4.17 17.30
CA VAL A 100 4.23 -4.08 18.50
C VAL A 100 3.42 -4.02 19.79
N SER A 101 2.12 -4.36 19.72
CA SER A 101 1.22 -4.43 20.86
C SER A 101 1.25 -5.81 21.53
N ASN A 102 0.50 -5.91 22.64
CA ASN A 102 0.26 -7.16 23.37
C ASN A 102 -1.08 -7.83 22.97
N SER A 103 -1.75 -7.37 21.92
CA SER A 103 -3.05 -7.88 21.45
C SER A 103 -3.00 -8.27 19.98
N THR A 104 -3.78 -9.28 19.57
CA THR A 104 -3.96 -9.62 18.15
C THR A 104 -4.78 -8.53 17.46
N HIS A 105 -4.36 -8.13 16.26
CA HIS A 105 -5.07 -7.15 15.44
C HIS A 105 -5.33 -7.67 14.03
N THR A 106 -6.44 -7.23 13.45
CA THR A 106 -6.76 -7.42 12.04
C THR A 106 -6.51 -6.12 11.28
N TYR A 107 -5.89 -6.25 10.11
CA TYR A 107 -5.52 -5.15 9.22
C TYR A 107 -6.10 -5.41 7.84
N HIS A 108 -6.77 -4.41 7.29
CA HIS A 108 -7.15 -4.35 5.88
C HIS A 108 -6.15 -3.44 5.16
N VAL A 109 -5.61 -3.91 4.05
CA VAL A 109 -4.60 -3.22 3.23
C VAL A 109 -5.17 -3.08 1.83
N GLN A 110 -5.24 -1.85 1.32
CA GLN A 110 -5.78 -1.57 0.00
C GLN A 110 -4.92 -0.54 -0.73
N PRO A 111 -4.03 -0.99 -1.62
CA PRO A 111 -3.43 -0.11 -2.60
C PRO A 111 -4.45 0.24 -3.69
N VAL A 112 -4.47 1.51 -4.12
CA VAL A 112 -5.33 1.97 -5.22
C VAL A 112 -4.47 2.70 -6.24
N GLY A 113 -4.53 2.25 -7.49
CA GLY A 113 -3.72 2.72 -8.59
C GLY A 113 -4.07 2.03 -9.91
N TYR A 114 -3.10 1.98 -10.82
CA TYR A 114 -3.26 1.32 -12.11
C TYR A 114 -1.92 0.86 -12.70
N GLU A 115 -1.96 -0.17 -13.55
CA GLU A 115 -0.88 -0.61 -14.42
C GLU A 115 -0.97 0.17 -15.75
N VAL A 116 0.11 0.82 -16.17
CA VAL A 116 0.19 1.53 -17.44
C VAL A 116 0.33 0.52 -18.57
N ALA A 117 -0.59 0.51 -19.53
CA ALA A 117 -0.58 -0.42 -20.68
C ALA A 117 0.56 -0.17 -21.68
#